data_AF-A0A849RXV6-F1
#
_entry.id   AF-A0A849RXV6-F1
#
_cell.length_a   1.000
_cell.length_b   1.000
_cell.length_c   1.000
_cell.angle_alpha   90.00
_cell.angle_beta   90.00
_cell.angle_gamma   90.00
#
_symmetry.space_group_name_H-M   'P 1'
#
loop_
_entity.id
_entity.type
_entity.pdbx_description
1 polymer ?
#
loop_
_entity_poly.entity_id
_entity_poly.type
_entity_poly.pdbx_seq_one_letter_code
_entity_poly.pdbx_strand_id
1 'polypeptide(L)'
;MAFYAKKYSPVGFGLLSILGAALHLFLIFMAGCSGDPKGGSFGDPVRALQLESFALFPLLLSVASGGVAFGLMSKSIHRVTEGLAFATFTLFCLWLTGMQFETWGVQSCF
;
A
#
# COMPACT_ATOMS: atom_id res chain seq x y z
N MET A 1 -32.62 -5.24 -4.82
CA MET A 1 -31.22 -5.69 -4.71
C MET A 1 -30.20 -4.54 -4.63
N ALA A 2 -30.45 -3.34 -5.19
CA ALA A 2 -29.50 -2.22 -5.17
C ALA A 2 -29.20 -1.60 -3.78
N PHE A 3 -30.07 -1.77 -2.78
CA PHE A 3 -29.90 -1.16 -1.45
C PHE A 3 -28.84 -1.84 -0.58
N TYR A 4 -28.63 -3.15 -0.75
CA TYR A 4 -27.62 -3.89 0.01
C TYR A 4 -26.20 -3.54 -0.47
N ALA A 5 -25.99 -3.37 -1.78
CA ALA A 5 -24.70 -2.99 -2.34
C ALA A 5 -24.15 -1.66 -1.79
N LYS A 6 -25.02 -0.69 -1.48
CA LYS A 6 -24.62 0.61 -0.92
C LYS A 6 -24.13 0.57 0.53
N LYS A 7 -24.58 -0.40 1.33
CA LYS A 7 -24.24 -0.48 2.76
C LYS A 7 -22.90 -1.20 2.99
N TYR A 8 -22.57 -2.17 2.14
CA TYR A 8 -21.35 -2.97 2.26
C TYR A 8 -20.22 -2.55 1.32
N SER A 9 -20.48 -1.71 0.31
CA SER A 9 -19.43 -1.21 -0.58
C SER A 9 -18.27 -0.52 0.14
N PRO A 10 -18.45 0.35 1.17
CA PRO A 10 -17.30 0.96 1.84
C PRO A 10 -16.47 -0.07 2.63
N VAL A 11 -17.10 -1.13 3.14
CA VAL A 11 -16.39 -2.22 3.83
C VAL A 11 -15.56 -3.03 2.83
N GLY A 12 -16.10 -3.32 1.65
CA GLY A 12 -15.37 -4.02 0.59
C GLY A 12 -14.16 -3.22 0.11
N PHE A 13 -14.32 -1.92 -0.12
CA PHE A 13 -13.20 -1.04 -0.49
C PHE A 13 -12.19 -0.87 0.65
N GLY A 14 -12.65 -0.80 1.90
CA GLY A 14 -11.75 -0.77 3.07
C GLY A 14 -10.92 -2.05 3.21
N LEU A 15 -11.52 -3.23 3.01
CA LEU A 15 -10.78 -4.50 3.00
C LEU A 15 -9.76 -4.57 1.86
N LEU A 16 -10.15 -4.14 0.66
CA LEU A 16 -9.23 -4.05 -0.47
C LEU A 16 -8.06 -3.09 -0.18
N SER A 17 -8.33 -2.00 0.53
CA SER A 17 -7.31 -1.04 0.97
C SER A 17 -6.29 -1.69 1.90
N ILE A 18 -6.76 -2.42 2.92
CA ILE A 18 -5.89 -3.11 3.88
C ILE A 18 -5.08 -4.22 3.20
N LEU A 19 -5.69 -5.03 2.34
CA LEU A 19 -5.00 -6.09 1.60
C LEU A 19 -3.94 -5.52 0.66
N GLY A 20 -4.26 -4.44 -0.05
CA GLY A 20 -3.29 -3.74 -0.91
C GLY A 20 -2.11 -3.18 -0.11
N ALA A 21 -2.36 -2.57 1.05
CA ALA A 21 -1.32 -2.05 1.93
C ALA A 21 -0.42 -3.18 2.46
N ALA A 22 -1.01 -4.29 2.92
CA ALA A 22 -0.26 -5.44 3.41
C ALA A 22 0.62 -6.06 2.30
N LEU A 23 0.08 -6.21 1.09
CA LEU A 23 0.83 -6.75 -0.04
C LEU A 23 1.95 -5.81 -0.49
N HIS A 24 1.71 -4.50 -0.49
CA HIS A 24 2.74 -3.50 -0.73
C HIS A 24 3.90 -3.62 0.27
N LEU A 25 3.59 -3.60 1.58
CA LEU A 25 4.62 -3.71 2.63
C LEU A 25 5.39 -5.03 2.56
N PHE A 26 4.70 -6.13 2.23
CA PHE A 26 5.35 -7.43 2.01
C PHE A 26 6.34 -7.41 0.84
N LEU A 27 5.95 -6.84 -0.30
CA LEU A 27 6.84 -6.74 -1.46
C LEU A 27 8.05 -5.84 -1.19
N ILE A 28 7.86 -4.72 -0.49
CA ILE A 28 8.95 -3.82 -0.11
C ILE A 28 9.91 -4.48 0.88
N PHE A 29 9.40 -5.24 1.85
CA PHE A 29 10.24 -6.05 2.73
C PHE A 29 11.09 -7.05 1.95
N MET A 30 10.47 -7.77 0.98
CA MET A 30 11.18 -8.71 0.11
C MET A 30 12.18 -8.01 -0.82
N ALA A 31 11.89 -6.79 -1.27
CA ALA A 31 12.82 -5.98 -2.05
C ALA A 31 14.08 -5.66 -1.24
N GLY A 32 13.92 -5.22 0.01
CA GLY A 32 15.03 -5.01 0.94
C GLY A 32 15.87 -6.28 1.17
N CYS A 33 15.22 -7.44 1.31
CA CYS A 33 15.93 -8.72 1.41
C CYS A 33 16.71 -9.09 0.14
N SER A 34 16.23 -8.72 -1.06
CA SER A 34 16.92 -9.01 -2.32
C SER A 34 18.03 -8.03 -2.67
N GLY A 35 17.99 -6.81 -2.12
CA GLY A 35 18.90 -5.72 -2.45
C GLY A 35 20.22 -5.72 -1.67
N ASP A 36 20.36 -6.48 -0.58
CA ASP A 36 21.52 -6.37 0.33
C ASP A 36 22.71 -7.26 -0.08
N PRO A 37 23.93 -6.70 -0.22
CA PRO A 37 25.16 -7.42 -0.51
C PRO A 37 25.94 -7.94 0.73
N LYS A 38 25.40 -7.92 1.95
CA LYS A 38 26.13 -8.26 3.20
C LYS A 38 26.88 -9.60 3.20
N GLY A 39 26.53 -10.55 2.33
CA GLY A 39 27.24 -11.83 2.16
C GLY A 39 28.49 -11.80 1.27
N GLY A 40 28.93 -10.65 0.75
CA GLY A 40 30.07 -10.54 -0.17
C GLY A 40 29.73 -10.87 -1.64
N SER A 41 28.50 -11.31 -1.91
CA SER A 41 27.88 -11.22 -3.24
C SER A 41 27.18 -9.87 -3.32
N PHE A 42 27.35 -9.12 -4.40
CA PHE A 42 26.38 -8.09 -4.74
C PHE A 42 25.00 -8.77 -4.74
N GLY A 43 24.03 -8.27 -3.98
CA GLY A 43 22.65 -8.77 -4.06
C GLY A 43 22.12 -8.70 -5.49
N ASP A 44 20.83 -8.94 -5.70
CA ASP A 44 20.24 -8.76 -7.03
C ASP A 44 19.47 -7.43 -7.08
N PRO A 45 20.15 -6.30 -7.40
CA PRO A 45 19.51 -4.99 -7.46
C PRO A 45 18.45 -4.93 -8.57
N VAL A 46 18.57 -5.76 -9.61
CA VAL A 46 17.56 -5.86 -10.67
C VAL A 46 16.30 -6.48 -10.10
N ARG A 47 16.44 -7.53 -9.27
CA ARG A 47 15.30 -8.15 -8.59
C ARG A 47 14.66 -7.23 -7.57
N ALA A 48 15.44 -6.48 -6.79
CA ALA A 48 14.92 -5.49 -5.83
C ALA A 48 14.07 -4.43 -6.54
N LEU A 49 14.59 -3.83 -7.61
CA LEU A 49 13.89 -2.82 -8.40
C LEU A 49 12.60 -3.37 -9.05
N GLN A 50 12.60 -4.63 -9.49
CA GLN A 50 11.39 -5.29 -9.98
C GLN A 50 10.33 -5.41 -8.90
N LEU A 51 10.71 -5.82 -7.69
CA LEU A 51 9.77 -5.98 -6.56
C LEU A 51 9.18 -4.63 -6.13
N GLU A 52 9.98 -3.58 -6.08
CA GLU A 52 9.52 -2.21 -5.84
C GLU A 52 8.53 -1.74 -6.92
N SER A 53 8.84 -2.02 -8.19
CA SER A 53 7.96 -1.70 -9.32
C SER A 53 6.64 -2.45 -9.21
N PHE A 54 6.66 -3.72 -8.82
CA PHE A 54 5.44 -4.50 -8.57
C PHE A 54 4.67 -4.01 -7.33
N ALA A 55 5.35 -3.43 -6.34
CA ALA A 55 4.74 -2.88 -5.14
C ALA A 55 3.96 -1.56 -5.40
N LEU A 56 4.19 -0.89 -6.53
CA LEU A 56 3.44 0.33 -6.91
C LEU A 56 1.95 0.05 -7.15
N PHE A 57 1.62 -1.04 -7.83
CA PHE A 57 0.22 -1.40 -8.09
C PHE A 57 -0.61 -1.60 -6.81
N PRO A 58 -0.21 -2.44 -5.85
CA PRO A 58 -0.95 -2.63 -4.61
C PRO A 58 -0.97 -1.37 -3.72
N LEU A 59 0.06 -0.51 -3.79
CA LEU A 59 0.05 0.82 -3.16
C LEU A 59 -1.08 1.69 -3.72
N LEU A 60 -1.12 1.86 -5.04
CA LEU A 60 -2.13 2.68 -5.71
C LEU A 60 -3.54 2.11 -5.50
N LEU A 61 -3.68 0.79 -5.59
CA LEU A 61 -4.95 0.11 -5.31
C LEU A 61 -5.39 0.33 -3.87
N SER A 62 -4.47 0.26 -2.91
CA SER A 62 -4.75 0.50 -1.49
C SER A 62 -5.26 1.91 -1.24
N VAL A 63 -4.53 2.90 -1.78
CA VAL A 63 -4.83 4.32 -1.61
C VAL A 63 -6.14 4.70 -2.29
N ALA A 64 -6.37 4.24 -3.52
CA ALA A 64 -7.58 4.53 -4.26
C ALA A 64 -8.82 3.91 -3.59
N SER A 65 -8.74 2.64 -3.19
CA SER A 65 -9.85 1.97 -2.51
C SER A 65 -10.12 2.56 -1.13
N GLY A 66 -9.09 2.92 -0.37
CA GLY A 66 -9.23 3.58 0.93
C GLY A 66 -9.89 4.95 0.81
N GLY A 67 -9.46 5.78 -0.14
CA GLY A 67 -10.08 7.08 -0.43
C GLY A 67 -11.55 6.96 -0.86
N VAL A 68 -11.87 5.98 -1.70
CA VAL A 68 -13.26 5.70 -2.11
C VAL A 68 -14.10 5.23 -0.93
N ALA A 69 -13.58 4.33 -0.08
CA ALA A 69 -14.29 3.87 1.12
C ALA A 69 -14.64 5.05 2.04
N PHE A 70 -13.67 5.92 2.30
CA PHE A 70 -13.84 7.08 3.16
C PHE A 70 -14.83 8.10 2.57
N GLY A 71 -14.71 8.41 1.28
CA GLY A 71 -15.63 9.30 0.57
C GLY A 71 -17.06 8.76 0.50
N LEU A 72 -17.25 7.44 0.41
CA LEU A 72 -18.57 6.81 0.44
C LEU A 72 -19.20 6.80 1.83
N MET A 73 -18.40 6.80 2.90
CA MET A 73 -18.87 6.89 4.28
C MET A 73 -19.21 8.33 4.68
N SER A 74 -18.62 9.33 4.03
CA SER A 74 -18.88 10.73 4.33
C SER A 74 -20.28 11.18 3.91
N LYS A 75 -20.94 11.95 4.79
CA LYS A 75 -22.23 12.61 4.54
C LYS A 75 -22.06 14.06 4.04
N SER A 76 -20.83 14.53 3.91
CA SER A 76 -20.48 15.89 3.52
C SER A 76 -20.68 16.12 2.02
N ILE A 77 -21.00 17.36 1.63
CA ILE A 77 -20.98 17.79 0.22
C ILE A 77 -19.55 17.69 -0.35
N HIS A 78 -18.54 17.85 0.52
CA HIS A 78 -17.12 17.75 0.19
C HIS A 78 -16.54 16.34 0.30
N ARG A 79 -17.38 15.29 0.27
CA ARG A 79 -16.98 13.88 0.36
C ARG A 79 -15.85 13.46 -0.58
N VAL A 80 -15.76 14.06 -1.76
CA VAL A 80 -14.69 13.78 -2.74
C VAL A 80 -13.36 14.33 -2.24
N THR A 81 -13.37 15.55 -1.70
CA THR A 81 -12.18 16.20 -1.14
C THR A 81 -11.70 15.46 0.10
N GLU A 82 -12.61 15.02 0.98
CA GLU A 82 -12.28 14.21 2.16
C GLU A 82 -11.67 12.85 1.77
N GLY A 83 -12.24 12.17 0.77
CA GLY A 83 -11.68 10.92 0.25
C GLY A 83 -10.30 11.11 -0.39
N LEU A 84 -10.09 12.20 -1.14
CA LEU A 84 -8.80 12.53 -1.74
C LEU A 84 -7.74 12.91 -0.68
N ALA A 85 -8.14 13.67 0.34
CA ALA A 85 -7.28 14.00 1.48
C ALA A 85 -6.87 12.73 2.23
N PHE A 86 -7.80 11.81 2.45
CA PHE A 86 -7.50 10.51 3.06
C PHE A 86 -6.54 9.68 2.20
N ALA A 87 -6.77 9.62 0.88
CA ALA A 87 -5.92 8.90 -0.05
C ALA A 87 -4.49 9.45 -0.06
N THR A 88 -4.33 10.77 -0.19
CA THR A 88 -3.00 11.43 -0.19
C THR A 88 -2.28 11.26 1.15
N PHE A 89 -2.98 11.37 2.27
CA PHE A 89 -2.40 11.10 3.58
C PHE A 89 -1.96 9.63 3.73
N THR A 90 -2.80 8.68 3.29
CA THR A 90 -2.49 7.25 3.32
C THR A 90 -1.29 6.92 2.45
N LEU A 91 -1.19 7.52 1.25
CA LEU A 91 -0.04 7.38 0.36
C LEU A 91 1.25 7.82 1.06
N PHE A 92 1.22 8.98 1.72
CA PHE A 92 2.37 9.51 2.46
C PHE A 92 2.78 8.57 3.61
N CYS A 93 1.81 8.09 4.41
CA CYS A 93 2.08 7.15 5.49
C CYS A 93 2.63 5.82 4.99
N LEU A 94 2.05 5.25 3.93
CA LEU A 94 2.52 3.98 3.34
C LEU A 94 3.89 4.14 2.71
N TRP A 95 4.20 5.27 2.09
CA TRP A 95 5.53 5.57 1.59
C TRP A 95 6.58 5.54 2.71
N LEU A 96 6.36 6.30 3.79
CA LEU A 96 7.28 6.32 4.93
C LEU A 96 7.42 4.95 5.59
N THR A 97 6.31 4.22 5.74
CA THR A 97 6.31 2.88 6.32
C THR A 97 7.02 1.89 5.40
N GLY A 98 6.88 2.03 4.09
CA GLY A 98 7.60 1.24 3.08
C GLY A 98 9.11 1.34 3.26
N MET A 99 9.66 2.56 3.35
CA MET A 99 11.09 2.78 3.56
C MET A 99 11.60 2.07 4.84
N GLN A 100 10.79 2.08 5.90
CA GLN A 100 11.13 1.38 7.15
C GLN A 100 11.09 -0.15 6.98
N PHE A 101 10.10 -0.68 6.28
CA PHE A 101 9.98 -2.12 6.01
C PHE A 101 11.10 -2.62 5.09
N GLU A 102 11.53 -1.80 4.13
CA GLU A 102 12.70 -2.09 3.30
C GLU A 102 13.96 -2.20 4.15
N THR A 103 14.18 -1.22 5.04
CA THR A 103 15.31 -1.22 5.99
C THR A 103 15.26 -2.43 6.91
N TRP A 104 14.08 -2.80 7.40
CA TRP A 104 13.89 -4.03 8.18
C TRP A 104 14.16 -5.30 7.37
N GLY A 105 13.78 -5.34 6.09
CA GLY A 105 14.11 -6.44 5.19
C GLY A 105 15.63 -6.63 5.06
N VAL A 106 16.34 -5.52 4.81
CA VAL A 106 17.81 -5.48 4.77
C VAL A 106 18.44 -5.99 6.07
N GLN A 107 17.83 -5.71 7.23
CA GLN A 107 18.36 -6.11 8.54
C GLN A 107 17.96 -7.52 8.99
N SER A 108 16.81 -8.04 8.52
CA SER A 108 16.22 -9.27 9.06
C SER A 108 16.53 -10.51 8.24
N CYS A 109 16.78 -10.34 6.93
CA CYS A 109 17.02 -11.46 6.04
C CYS A 109 18.46 -11.99 6.09
N PHE A 110 19.40 -11.24 6.68
CA PHE A 110 20.81 -11.61 6.82
C PHE A 110 21.43 -11.07 8.10
#